data_AF-A0A956EM92-F1
#
_entry.id   AF-A0A956EM92-F1
#
_cell.length_a   1.000
_cell.length_b   1.000
_cell.length_c   1.000
_cell.angle_alpha   90.00
_cell.angle_beta   90.00
_cell.angle_gamma   90.00
#
_symmetry.space_group_name_H-M   'P 1'
#
loop_
_entity.id
_entity.type
_entity.pdbx_description
1 polymer ?
#
loop_
_entity_poly.entity_id
_entity_poly.type
_entity_poly.pdbx_seq_one_letter_code
_entity_poly.pdbx_strand_id
1 'polypeptide(L)' 'MILADEATLRAAADAVEGAGIASDPTGAAGFAGVLTMRARGELDPRENVAVLITGARR' A
#
# COMPACT_ATOMS: atom_id res chain seq x y z
N MET A 1 7.54 8.63 -9.79
CA MET A 1 7.33 7.17 -9.70
C MET A 1 7.93 6.73 -8.38
N ILE A 2 7.16 6.04 -7.52
CA ILE A 2 7.64 5.53 -6.24
C ILE A 2 7.93 4.05 -6.39
N LEU A 3 9.12 3.64 -5.92
CA LEU A 3 9.57 2.27 -5.92
C LEU A 3 9.53 1.80 -4.46
N ALA A 4 8.62 0.87 -4.18
CA ALA A 4 8.60 0.11 -2.94
C ALA A 4 9.41 -1.17 -3.16
N ASP A 5 10.13 -1.61 -2.14
CA ASP A 5 10.78 -2.92 -2.15
C ASP A 5 9.75 -4.05 -1.96
N GLU A 6 10.21 -5.28 -2.21
CA GLU A 6 9.36 -6.47 -2.12
C GLU A 6 8.80 -6.69 -0.70
N ALA A 7 9.59 -6.38 0.33
CA ALA A 7 9.16 -6.52 1.72
C ALA A 7 8.01 -5.56 2.05
N THR A 8 8.10 -4.31 1.59
CA THR A 8 7.06 -3.29 1.76
C THR A 8 5.82 -3.65 0.95
N LEU A 9 6.00 -4.16 -0.26
CA LEU A 9 4.87 -4.63 -1.08
C LEU A 9 4.13 -5.80 -0.40
N ARG A 10 4.87 -6.74 0.19
CA ARG A 10 4.30 -7.85 0.94
C ARG A 10 3.53 -7.37 2.17
N ALA A 11 4.14 -6.51 2.97
CA ALA A 11 3.51 -5.94 4.16
C ALA A 11 2.24 -5.14 3.80
N ALA A 12 2.25 -4.42 2.68
CA ALA A 12 1.07 -3.73 2.17
C ALA A 12 -0.04 -4.71 1.78
N ALA A 13 0.29 -5.80 1.08
CA ALA A 13 -0.68 -6.83 0.71
C ALA A 13 -1.28 -7.51 1.95
N ASP A 14 -0.45 -7.88 2.93
CA ASP A 14 -0.90 -8.50 4.18
C ASP A 14 -1.81 -7.56 4.99
N ALA A 15 -1.50 -6.25 5.02
CA ALA A 15 -2.32 -5.25 5.69
C ALA A 15 -3.68 -5.01 5.00
N VAL A 16 -3.70 -4.99 3.66
CA VAL A 16 -4.94 -4.89 2.87
C VAL A 16 -5.81 -6.13 3.08
N GLU A 17 -5.22 -7.32 3.09
CA GLU A 17 -5.92 -8.58 3.38
C GLU A 17 -6.44 -8.62 4.83
N GLY A 18 -5.64 -8.17 5.81
CA GLY A 18 -6.05 -8.03 7.21
C GLY A 18 -7.18 -7.02 7.43
N ALA A 19 -7.35 -6.04 6.53
CA ALA A 19 -8.48 -5.12 6.51
C ALA A 19 -9.74 -5.70 5.83
N GLY A 20 -9.70 -6.98 5.40
CA GLY A 20 -10.82 -7.64 4.73
C GLY A 20 -10.96 -7.30 3.25
N ILE A 21 -9.95 -6.68 2.65
CA ILE A 21 -9.96 -6.30 1.23
C ILE A 21 -9.22 -7.39 0.44
N ALA A 22 -9.95 -8.10 -0.43
CA ALA A 22 -9.35 -9.10 -1.31
C ALA A 22 -8.53 -8.41 -2.42
N SER A 23 -7.21 -8.49 -2.32
CA SER A 23 -6.27 -7.91 -3.28
C SER A 23 -5.26 -8.94 -3.76
N ASP A 24 -4.86 -8.83 -5.03
CA ASP A 24 -3.61 -9.43 -5.49
C ASP A 24 -2.41 -8.55 -5.04
N PRO A 25 -1.16 -9.05 -5.09
CA PRO A 25 0.00 -8.27 -4.68
C PRO A 25 0.17 -6.94 -5.44
N THR A 26 -0.24 -6.87 -6.70
CA THR A 26 -0.17 -5.63 -7.49
C THR A 26 -1.27 -4.64 -7.13
N GLY A 27 -2.43 -5.12 -6.69
CA GLY A 27 -3.52 -4.30 -6.17
C GLY A 27 -3.15 -3.51 -4.91
N ALA A 28 -2.21 -4.03 -4.11
CA ALA A 28 -1.70 -3.35 -2.91
C ALA A 28 -0.50 -2.42 -3.18
N ALA A 29 0.00 -2.33 -4.42
CA ALA A 29 1.20 -1.54 -4.75
C ALA A 29 1.01 -0.04 -4.47
N GLY A 30 -0.21 0.50 -4.67
CA GLY A 30 -0.53 1.87 -4.30
C GLY A 30 -0.37 2.14 -2.81
N PHE A 31 -0.77 1.18 -1.97
CA PHE A 31 -0.60 1.27 -0.52
C PHE A 31 0.86 1.14 -0.10
N ALA A 32 1.62 0.24 -0.74
CA ALA A 32 3.07 0.12 -0.54
C ALA A 32 3.81 1.43 -0.85
N GLY A 33 3.38 2.16 -1.89
CA GLY A 33 3.89 3.49 -2.21
C GLY A 33 3.64 4.50 -1.09
N VAL A 34 2.42 4.51 -0.52
CA VAL A 34 2.08 5.38 0.62
C VAL A 34 2.92 5.06 1.86
N LEU A 35 3.11 3.77 2.18
CA LEU A 35 3.97 3.35 3.29
C LEU A 35 5.42 3.82 3.08
N THR A 36 5.92 3.74 1.85
CA THR A 36 7.26 4.22 1.47
C THR A 36 7.39 5.73 1.66
N MET A 37 6.42 6.51 1.17
CA MET A 37 6.42 7.97 1.34
C MET A 37 6.39 8.37 2.82
N ARG A 38 5.55 7.69 3.62
CA ARG A 38 5.48 7.93 5.06
C ARG A 38 6.80 7.63 5.76
N ALA A 39 7.45 6.52 5.42
CA ALA A 39 8.76 6.17 5.97
C ALA A 39 9.86 7.18 5.61
N ARG A 40 9.74 7.85 4.45
CA ARG A 40 10.64 8.92 4.01
C ARG A 40 10.31 10.30 4.56
N GLY A 41 9.21 10.45 5.31
CA GLY A 41 8.73 11.74 5.80
C GLY A 41 8.15 12.63 4.70
N GLU A 42 7.78 12.06 3.55
CA GLU A 42 7.16 12.77 2.42
C GLU A 42 5.65 12.98 2.62
N LEU A 43 5.04 12.30 3.60
CA LEU A 43 3.64 12.47 4.01
C LEU A 43 3.58 12.90 5.48
N ASP A 44 2.74 13.90 5.78
CA ASP A 44 2.48 14.28 7.17
C ASP A 44 1.69 13.14 7.87
N PRO A 45 2.09 12.72 9.09
CA PRO A 45 1.36 11.68 9.83
C PRO A 45 -0.12 11.99 10.13
N ARG A 46 -0.55 13.25 10.00
CA ARG A 46 -1.92 13.74 10.17
C ARG A 46 -2.64 13.98 8.84
N GLU A 47 -1.96 13.81 7.72
CA GLU A 47 -2.58 13.92 6.40
C GLU A 47 -3.53 12.75 6.15
N ASN A 48 -4.72 13.05 5.63
CA ASN A 48 -5.68 12.04 5.25
C ASN A 48 -5.39 11.57 3.82
N VAL A 49 -4.93 10.33 3.67
CA VAL A 49 -4.60 9.74 2.38
C VAL A 49 -5.61 8.64 2.06
N ALA A 50 -6.22 8.71 0.87
CA ALA A 50 -7.06 7.65 0.34
C ALA A 50 -6.28 6.83 -0.69
N VAL A 51 -6.36 5.50 -0.59
CA VAL A 51 -5.75 4.57 -1.54
C VAL A 51 -6.83 3.76 -2.23
N LEU A 52 -6.81 3.75 -3.56
CA LEU A 52 -7.69 2.94 -4.38
C LEU A 52 -7.03 1.58 -4.63
N ILE A 53 -7.64 0.52 -4.10
CA ILE A 53 -7.23 -0.86 -4.35
C ILE A 53 -8.03 -1.37 -5.55
N THR A 54 -7.36 -1.53 -6.69
CA THR A 54 -8.03 -1.86 -7.97
C THR A 54 -7.70 -3.25 -8.51
N GLY A 55 -6.67 -3.92 -7.97
CA GLY A 55 -6.32 -5.31 -8.34
C GLY A 55 -7.05 -6.30 -7.45
N ALA A 56 -8.09 -6.96 -7.98
CA ALA A 56 -8.89 -7.93 -7.25
C ALA A 56 -8.36 -9.35 -7.47
N ARG A 57 -8.16 -10.10 -6.37
CA ARG A 57 -7.86 -11.54 -6.42
C ARG A 57 -9.09 -12.27 -6.99
N ARG A 58 -8.93 -12.95 -8.13
CA ARG A 58 -9.97 -13.80 -8.74
C ARG A 58 -9.90 -15.22 -8.20
#